data_AF-A0A523YZ58-F1
#
_entry.id   AF-A0A523YZ58-F1
#
_cell.length_a   1.000
_cell.length_b   1.000
_cell.length_c   1.000
_cell.angle_alpha   90.00
_cell.angle_beta   90.00
_cell.angle_gamma   90.00
#
_symmetry.space_group_name_H-M   'P 1'
#
loop_
_entity.id
_entity.type
_entity.pdbx_description
1 polymer ?
#
loop_
_entity_poly.entity_id
_entity_poly.type
_entity_poly.pdbx_seq_one_letter_code
_entity_poly.pdbx_strand_id
1 'polypeptide(L)' 'MSQRPNKLLDRVRDAIQRKHYSYHTERRYVEWIRRFILFHDKKHPKSMGITPYL' A
#
# COMPACT_ATOMS: atom_id res chain seq x y z
N MET A 1 -10.27 4.64 -21.35
CA MET A 1 -9.51 4.87 -20.11
C MET A 1 -8.74 3.60 -19.78
N SER A 2 -7.43 3.57 -20.01
CA SER A 2 -6.62 2.38 -19.76
C SER A 2 -6.66 2.06 -18.27
N GLN A 3 -7.29 0.94 -17.90
CA GLN A 3 -7.23 0.35 -16.57
C GLN A 3 -5.77 -0.07 -16.32
N ARG A 4 -4.93 0.89 -15.89
CA ARG A 4 -3.59 0.57 -15.41
C ARG A 4 -3.78 -0.41 -14.24
N PRO A 5 -3.08 -1.55 -14.22
CA PRO A 5 -3.17 -2.46 -13.08
C PRO A 5 -2.84 -1.65 -11.83
N ASN A 6 -3.84 -1.53 -10.95
CA ASN A 6 -3.81 -0.57 -9.85
C ASN A 6 -2.73 -1.01 -8.85
N LYS A 7 -1.53 -0.42 -8.97
CA LYS A 7 -0.38 -0.76 -8.14
C LYS A 7 -0.78 -0.50 -6.68
N LEU A 8 -0.25 -1.31 -5.76
CA LEU A 8 -0.61 -1.25 -4.34
C LEU A 8 -0.56 0.19 -3.77
N LEU A 9 0.48 0.95 -4.10
CA LEU A 9 0.63 2.32 -3.60
C LEU A 9 -0.40 3.29 -4.17
N ASP A 10 -0.87 3.08 -5.41
CA ASP A 10 -1.91 3.91 -6.01
C ASP A 10 -3.25 3.68 -5.28
N ARG A 11 -3.58 2.41 -4.99
CA ARG A 11 -4.77 2.06 -4.19
C ARG A 11 -4.74 2.65 -2.77
N VAL A 12 -3.55 2.75 -2.18
CA VAL A 12 -3.39 3.37 -0.85
C VAL A 12 -3.65 4.86 -0.93
N ARG A 13 -3.10 5.57 -1.93
CA ARG A 13 -3.36 7.01 -2.12
C ARG A 13 -4.84 7.29 -2.28
N ASP A 14 -5.53 6.54 -3.13
CA ASP A 14 -6.99 6.66 -3.32
C ASP A 14 -7.77 6.46 -2.02
N ALA A 15 -7.34 5.52 -1.18
CA ALA A 15 -7.98 5.26 0.12
C ALA A 15 -7.73 6.41 1.13
N ILE A 16 -6.53 6.97 1.14
CA ILE A 16 -6.16 8.08 2.03
C ILE A 16 -6.89 9.37 1.61
N GLN A 17 -6.95 9.66 0.31
CA GLN A 17 -7.65 10.83 -0.23
C GLN A 17 -9.16 10.77 0.04
N ARG A 18 -9.80 9.60 -0.13
CA ARG A 18 -11.21 9.39 0.24
C ARG A 18 -11.49 9.54 1.73
N LYS A 19 -10.48 9.38 2.58
CA LYS A 19 -10.56 9.60 4.03
C LYS A 19 -10.25 11.05 4.43
N HIS A 20 -10.02 11.94 3.45
CA HIS A 20 -9.70 13.35 3.66
C HIS A 20 -8.50 13.59 4.59
N TYR A 21 -7.54 12.67 4.60
CA TYR A 21 -6.29 12.92 5.30
C TYR A 21 -5.46 13.99 4.57
N SER A 22 -4.58 14.63 5.32
CA SER A 22 -3.67 15.63 4.76
C SER A 22 -2.71 15.00 3.75
N TYR A 23 -2.24 15.81 2.80
CA TYR A 23 -1.18 15.43 1.87
C TYR A 23 0.10 14.94 2.58
N HIS A 24 0.41 15.50 3.75
CA HIS A 24 1.57 15.09 4.54
C HIS A 24 1.39 13.67 5.11
N THR A 25 0.18 13.35 5.56
CA THR A 25 -0.19 12.00 6.00
C THR A 25 -0.09 11.00 4.85
N GLU A 26 -0.62 11.35 3.67
CA GLU A 26 -0.52 10.52 2.46
C GLU A 26 0.94 10.17 2.15
N ARG A 27 1.80 11.18 2.06
CA ARG A 27 3.23 10.98 1.78
C ARG A 27 3.90 10.07 2.79
N ARG A 28 3.68 10.32 4.09
CA ARG A 28 4.29 9.53 5.17
C ARG A 28 3.83 8.07 5.10
N TYR A 29 2.54 7.83 4.86
CA TYR A 29 1.99 6.48 4.80
C TYR A 29 2.52 5.70 3.59
N VAL A 30 2.54 6.34 2.41
CA VAL A 30 3.11 5.74 1.20
C VAL A 30 4.58 5.39 1.39
N GLU A 31 5.35 6.27 2.05
CA GLU A 31 6.76 6.04 2.34
C GLU A 31 6.97 4.85 3.29
N TRP A 32 6.22 4.77 4.38
CA TRP A 32 6.30 3.64 5.32
C TRP A 32 5.92 2.31 4.67
N ILE A 33 4.87 2.29 3.85
CA ILE A 33 4.44 1.09 3.13
C ILE A 33 5.52 0.67 2.11
N ARG A 34 6.13 1.62 1.41
CA ARG A 34 7.26 1.32 0.51
C ARG A 34 8.43 0.69 1.26
N ARG A 35 8.82 1.25 2.41
CA ARG A 35 9.89 0.69 3.25
C ARG A 35 9.56 -0.72 3.73
N PHE A 36 8.34 -0.96 4.17
CA PHE A 36 7.86 -2.29 4.57
C PHE A 36 7.96 -3.31 3.43
N ILE A 37 7.51 -2.95 2.22
CA ILE A 37 7.61 -3.83 1.05
C ILE A 37 9.06 -4.13 0.69
N LEU A 38 9.95 -3.14 0.74
CA LEU A 38 11.37 -3.33 0.46
C LEU A 38 12.08 -4.19 1.50
N PHE A 39 11.71 -4.05 2.78
CA PHE A 39 12.24 -4.86 3.88
C PHE A 39 11.88 -6.35 3.72
N HIS A 40 10.75 -6.66 3.09
CA HIS A 40 10.30 -8.03 2.84
C HIS A 40 10.52 -8.48 1.38
N ASP A 41 11.65 -8.10 0.78
CA ASP A 41 12.06 -8.54 -0.57
C ASP A 41 11.00 -8.34 -1.66
N LYS A 42 10.24 -7.24 -1.56
CA LYS A 42 9.15 -6.89 -2.47
C LYS A 42 7.99 -7.91 -2.47
N LYS A 43 7.89 -8.75 -1.45
CA LYS A 43 6.73 -9.63 -1.26
C LYS A 43 5.47 -8.78 -1.07
N HIS A 44 4.34 -9.25 -1.59
CA HIS A 44 3.08 -8.53 -1.46
C HIS A 44 2.52 -8.66 -0.03
N PRO A 45 2.13 -7.58 0.67
CA PRO A 45 1.70 -7.65 2.08
C PRO A 45 0.59 -8.67 2.36
N LYS A 46 -0.34 -8.84 1.43
CA LYS A 46 -1.43 -9.85 1.56
C LYS A 46 -0.93 -11.30 1.67
N SER A 47 0.25 -11.62 1.13
CA SER A 47 0.82 -12.98 1.21
C SER A 47 1.78 -13.17 2.38
N MET A 48 1.91 -12.19 3.27
CA MET A 48 2.82 -12.24 4.42
C MET A 48 2.13 -12.55 5.76
N GLY A 49 0.81 -12.33 5.86
CA GLY A 49 0.04 -12.54 7.08
C GLY A 49 -0.85 -13.79 7.09
N ILE A 50 -0.70 -14.68 6.11
CA ILE A 50 -1.50 -15.91 6.04
C ILE A 50 -0.71 -17.02 6.71
N THR A 51 -1.09 -17.37 7.94
CA THR A 51 -0.83 -18.71 8.50
C THR A 51 -1.83 -19.67 7.85
N PRO A 52 -1.41 -20.60 6.98
CA PRO A 52 -2.36 -21.39 6.18
C PRO A 52 -3.23 -22.38 6.98
N TYR A 53 -3.03 -22.50 8.30
CA TYR A 53 -3.57 -23.58 9.13
C TYR A 53 -4.11 -23.12 10.51
N LEU A 54 -4.34 -21.82 10.71
CA LEU A 54 -5.10 -21.27 11.83
C LEU A 54 -6.36 -20.61 11.29
#